data_AF-A0A952UZY7-F1
#
_entry.id   AF-A0A952UZY7-F1
#
_cell.length_a   1.000
_cell.length_b   1.000
_cell.length_c   1.000
_cell.angle_alpha   90.00
_cell.angle_beta   90.00
_cell.angle_gamma   90.00
#
_symmetry.space_group_name_H-M   'P 1'
#
loop_
_entity.id
_entity.type
_entity.pdbx_description
1 polymer ?
#
loop_
_entity_poly.entity_id
_entity_poly.type
_entity_poly.pdbx_seq_one_letter_code
_entity_poly.pdbx_strand_id
1 'polypeptide(L)'
;MSARFRGVGVIVIAVAAAATAWACGDDDAPAPGDVDAGDGGDTSPTDAAPADTGTNDTGSPDAEAPAFVCADAGASVVDASACAVSFKTDVFPLLSGCANCHSGGTPPKFSPNDPDTTWKAFAAFESKVKRRLIDPCSTAVADSVLVQTLDPTVPADERGSLMPPGAGLASAVPKVKQWVECGAPNN
;
A
#
# COMPACT_ATOMS: atom_id res chain seq x y z
N MET A 1 -36.20 -56.69 -5.55
CA MET A 1 -34.98 -56.02 -6.06
C MET A 1 -34.81 -54.74 -5.26
N SER A 2 -33.87 -54.71 -4.31
CA SER A 2 -33.71 -53.63 -3.34
C SER A 2 -32.56 -52.71 -3.76
N ALA A 3 -32.87 -51.43 -4.04
CA ALA A 3 -31.87 -50.42 -4.33
C ALA A 3 -31.34 -49.81 -3.03
N ARG A 4 -30.03 -49.89 -2.80
CA ARG A 4 -29.33 -49.23 -1.69
C ARG A 4 -28.76 -47.91 -2.19
N PHE A 5 -29.28 -46.79 -1.69
CA PHE A 5 -28.67 -45.47 -1.85
C PHE A 5 -27.43 -45.38 -0.94
N ARG A 6 -26.26 -45.14 -1.53
CA ARG A 6 -25.03 -44.79 -0.80
C ARG A 6 -24.97 -43.27 -0.68
N GLY A 7 -25.19 -42.77 0.53
CA GLY A 7 -25.02 -41.35 0.85
C GLY A 7 -23.54 -40.98 0.81
N VAL A 8 -23.19 -40.01 -0.03
CA VAL A 8 -21.87 -39.37 -0.06
C VAL A 8 -21.88 -38.29 1.01
N GLY A 9 -21.15 -38.53 2.10
CA GLY A 9 -20.96 -37.54 3.16
C GLY A 9 -20.04 -36.42 2.68
N VAL A 10 -20.56 -35.20 2.64
CA VAL A 10 -19.78 -33.99 2.39
C VAL A 10 -19.05 -33.63 3.69
N ILE A 11 -17.73 -33.76 3.68
CA ILE A 11 -16.86 -33.30 4.77
C ILE A 11 -16.62 -31.80 4.55
N VAL A 12 -17.23 -30.96 5.37
CA VAL A 12 -16.95 -29.52 5.41
C VAL A 12 -15.72 -29.33 6.30
N ILE A 13 -14.56 -29.10 5.67
CA ILE A 13 -13.33 -28.71 6.38
C ILE A 13 -13.41 -27.20 6.60
N ALA A 14 -13.74 -26.78 7.83
CA ALA A 14 -13.67 -25.39 8.23
C ALA A 14 -12.19 -25.01 8.42
N VAL A 15 -11.65 -24.24 7.47
CA VAL A 15 -10.33 -23.61 7.62
C VAL A 15 -10.52 -22.39 8.52
N ALA A 16 -10.12 -22.50 9.78
CA ALA A 16 -10.04 -21.36 10.68
C ALA A 16 -8.89 -20.45 10.22
N ALA A 17 -9.23 -19.30 9.64
CA ALA A 17 -8.27 -18.25 9.35
C ALA A 17 -7.79 -17.65 10.68
N ALA A 18 -6.57 -17.97 11.09
CA ALA A 18 -5.92 -17.30 12.21
C ALA A 18 -5.61 -15.86 11.77
N ALA A 19 -6.31 -14.89 12.36
CA ALA A 19 -5.96 -13.48 12.23
C ALA A 19 -4.64 -13.25 12.98
N THR A 20 -3.52 -13.24 12.28
CA THR A 20 -2.27 -12.73 12.81
C THR A 20 -2.45 -11.23 13.08
N ALA A 21 -2.33 -10.82 14.34
CA ALA A 21 -2.22 -9.42 14.68
C ALA A 21 -0.81 -8.94 14.26
N TRP A 22 -0.74 -8.10 13.25
CA TRP A 22 0.51 -7.55 12.75
C TRP A 22 0.89 -6.38 13.66
N ALA A 23 2.02 -6.50 14.36
CA ALA A 23 2.56 -5.38 15.11
C ALA A 23 3.09 -4.35 14.11
N CYS A 24 2.68 -3.09 14.28
CA CYS A 24 3.21 -1.98 13.51
C CYS A 24 4.68 -1.82 13.90
N GLY A 25 5.59 -2.04 12.95
CA GLY A 25 7.00 -1.80 13.19
C GLY A 25 7.23 -0.32 13.49
N ASP A 26 8.10 -0.03 14.44
CA ASP A 26 8.72 1.29 14.63
C ASP A 26 9.68 1.55 13.45
N ASP A 27 9.20 1.50 12.21
CA ASP A 27 10.05 1.57 11.03
C ASP A 27 10.22 3.03 10.59
N ASP A 28 11.27 3.67 11.11
CA ASP A 28 12.09 4.58 10.31
C ASP A 28 12.57 3.80 9.08
N ALA A 29 11.73 3.71 8.05
CA ALA A 29 12.07 3.01 6.83
C ALA A 29 13.36 3.64 6.27
N PRO A 30 14.47 2.89 6.18
CA PRO A 30 15.63 3.38 5.46
C PRO A 30 15.19 3.62 4.02
N ALA A 31 15.51 4.79 3.48
CA ALA A 31 15.29 5.06 2.08
C ALA A 31 15.98 3.97 1.25
N PRO A 32 15.37 3.45 0.18
CA PRO A 32 16.09 2.60 -0.75
C PRO A 32 17.21 3.43 -1.40
N GLY A 33 18.44 3.19 -0.97
CA GLY A 33 19.66 3.65 -1.63
C GLY A 33 20.39 4.84 -0.99
N ASP A 34 21.10 4.59 0.11
CA ASP A 34 22.35 5.30 0.41
C ASP A 34 23.49 4.26 0.35
N VAL A 35 23.85 3.85 -0.87
CA VAL A 35 25.11 3.13 -1.13
C VAL A 35 26.19 4.14 -1.50
N ASP A 36 26.52 5.04 -0.57
CA ASP A 36 27.79 5.76 -0.66
C ASP A 36 28.91 4.85 -0.12
N ALA A 37 29.64 4.26 -1.05
CA ALA A 37 30.87 3.54 -0.80
C ALA A 37 32.03 4.52 -0.54
N GLY A 38 32.56 4.52 0.68
CA GLY A 38 33.81 5.19 1.10
C GLY A 38 33.53 6.56 1.72
N ASP A 39 34.02 6.93 2.90
CA ASP A 39 35.39 6.86 3.40
C ASP A 39 35.36 6.96 4.96
N GLY A 40 36.48 6.66 5.62
CA GLY A 40 36.54 6.41 7.07
C GLY A 40 36.56 7.63 7.99
N GLY A 41 36.51 7.32 9.30
CA GLY A 41 36.70 8.25 10.44
C GLY A 41 35.37 8.79 10.97
N ASP A 42 35.10 8.89 12.27
CA ASP A 42 35.96 8.89 13.44
C ASP A 42 35.11 8.60 14.69
N THR A 43 35.75 8.24 15.79
CA THR A 43 35.14 7.81 17.06
C THR A 43 34.77 8.98 17.99
N SER A 44 33.50 9.01 18.43
CA SER A 44 32.96 9.61 19.71
C SER A 44 32.96 11.15 19.90
N PRO A 45 32.28 11.70 20.94
CA PRO A 45 30.90 11.49 21.43
C PRO A 45 30.13 12.82 21.69
N THR A 46 28.80 12.73 21.86
CA THR A 46 27.88 13.70 22.52
C THR A 46 28.04 15.18 22.20
N ASP A 47 27.13 15.72 21.38
CA ASP A 47 26.52 17.02 21.65
C ASP A 47 25.09 17.05 21.08
N ALA A 48 24.18 17.58 21.90
CA ALA A 48 22.76 17.69 21.60
C ALA A 48 22.52 18.56 20.37
N ALA A 49 21.96 17.97 19.31
CA ALA A 49 21.38 18.71 18.19
C ALA A 49 19.88 18.98 18.47
N PRO A 50 19.38 20.18 18.12
CA PRO A 50 18.01 20.60 18.41
C PRO A 50 17.00 19.73 17.65
N ALA A 51 15.81 19.58 18.24
CA ALA A 51 14.67 18.92 17.62
C ALA A 51 14.34 19.58 16.28
N ASP A 52 14.76 18.95 15.18
CA ASP A 52 14.22 19.22 13.85
C ASP A 52 12.81 18.64 13.78
N THR A 53 11.83 19.48 14.12
CA THR A 53 10.39 19.28 13.86
C THR A 53 10.10 19.42 12.36
N GLY A 54 10.73 18.59 11.55
CA GLY A 54 10.42 18.43 10.12
C GLY A 54 9.20 17.53 9.94
N THR A 55 8.06 17.89 10.53
CA THR A 55 6.81 17.17 10.34
C THR A 55 6.32 17.45 8.91
N ASN A 56 6.57 16.52 7.99
CA ASN A 56 5.85 16.50 6.72
C ASN A 56 4.43 15.96 6.98
N ASP A 57 3.61 16.80 7.61
CA ASP A 57 2.18 16.64 7.90
C ASP A 57 1.30 16.81 6.64
N THR A 58 1.74 16.33 5.47
CA THR A 58 0.98 16.57 4.23
C THR A 58 -0.26 15.70 4.07
N GLY A 59 -0.54 14.79 5.01
CA GLY A 59 -1.72 13.92 4.99
C GLY A 59 -2.87 14.41 5.87
N SER A 60 -3.32 15.65 5.74
CA SER A 60 -4.59 16.05 6.38
C SER A 60 -5.73 15.21 5.77
N PRO A 61 -6.59 14.55 6.56
CA PRO A 61 -7.76 13.83 6.04
C PRO A 61 -8.75 14.74 5.30
N ASP A 62 -8.65 16.05 5.52
CA ASP A 62 -9.49 17.08 4.91
C ASP A 62 -8.81 17.76 3.72
N ALA A 63 -7.61 17.33 3.32
CA ALA A 63 -7.04 17.77 2.06
C ALA A 63 -7.93 17.24 0.93
N GLU A 64 -8.59 18.15 0.21
CA GLU A 64 -9.12 17.80 -1.11
C GLU A 64 -8.00 17.10 -1.87
N ALA A 65 -8.26 15.88 -2.34
CA ALA A 65 -7.32 15.22 -3.23
C ALA A 65 -6.98 16.23 -4.33
N PRO A 66 -5.70 16.49 -4.58
CA PRO A 66 -5.33 17.44 -5.62
C PRO A 66 -6.07 17.02 -6.89
N ALA A 67 -6.63 17.99 -7.62
CA ALA A 67 -7.14 17.70 -8.95
C ALA A 67 -5.98 17.08 -9.73
N PHE A 68 -6.01 15.77 -9.96
CA PHE A 68 -4.94 15.05 -10.63
C PHE A 68 -4.96 15.50 -12.10
N VAL A 69 -4.11 16.47 -12.40
CA VAL A 69 -3.79 16.84 -13.77
C VAL A 69 -2.65 15.94 -14.18
N CYS A 70 -2.95 14.94 -15.01
CA CYS A 70 -1.92 14.10 -15.59
C CYS A 70 -1.01 15.01 -16.43
N ALA A 71 0.28 15.03 -16.09
CA ALA A 71 1.23 16.04 -16.57
C ALA A 71 1.43 15.99 -18.09
N ASP A 72 1.11 14.87 -18.72
CA ASP A 72 1.08 14.75 -20.17
C ASP A 72 -0.12 15.52 -20.73
N ALA A 73 0.16 16.59 -21.47
CA ALA A 73 -0.83 17.46 -22.10
C ALA A 73 -1.81 16.65 -23.00
N GLY A 74 -2.93 16.22 -22.41
CA GLY A 74 -3.97 15.42 -23.08
C GLY A 74 -4.30 14.09 -22.39
N ALA A 75 -3.53 13.64 -21.40
CA ALA A 75 -3.88 12.49 -20.58
C ALA A 75 -5.02 12.88 -19.63
N SER A 76 -6.20 12.32 -19.85
CA SER A 76 -7.25 12.32 -18.84
C SER A 76 -6.91 11.28 -17.78
N VAL A 77 -7.43 11.42 -16.55
CA VAL A 77 -7.52 10.29 -15.61
C VAL A 77 -7.97 9.06 -16.41
N VAL A 78 -7.24 7.95 -16.29
CA VAL A 78 -7.54 6.73 -17.06
C VAL A 78 -9.03 6.41 -16.87
N ASP A 79 -9.74 6.14 -17.98
CA ASP A 79 -11.19 5.93 -17.93
C ASP A 79 -11.54 4.78 -16.97
N ALA A 80 -11.98 5.17 -15.78
CA ALA A 80 -12.30 4.31 -14.66
C ALA A 80 -13.44 3.33 -14.96
N SER A 81 -14.29 3.64 -15.95
CA SER A 81 -15.49 2.86 -16.25
C SER A 81 -15.20 1.50 -16.90
N ALA A 82 -13.99 1.30 -17.42
CA ALA A 82 -13.57 0.05 -18.06
C ALA A 82 -12.83 -0.91 -17.10
N CYS A 83 -12.48 -0.48 -15.89
CA CYS A 83 -11.73 -1.36 -14.99
C CYS A 83 -12.67 -2.40 -14.35
N ALA A 84 -12.37 -3.68 -14.57
CA ALA A 84 -13.09 -4.79 -13.94
C ALA A 84 -12.85 -4.88 -12.42
N VAL A 85 -11.86 -4.14 -11.90
CA VAL A 85 -11.51 -4.10 -10.48
C VAL A 85 -11.89 -2.74 -9.92
N SER A 86 -12.66 -2.74 -8.84
CA SER A 86 -13.06 -1.52 -8.14
C SER A 86 -12.20 -1.29 -6.90
N PHE A 87 -11.76 -0.05 -6.67
CA PHE A 87 -11.07 0.27 -5.42
C PHE A 87 -11.95 -0.06 -4.23
N LYS A 88 -13.22 0.38 -4.26
CA LYS A 88 -14.14 0.29 -3.11
C LYS A 88 -14.53 -1.14 -2.77
N THR A 89 -14.72 -1.98 -3.78
CA THR A 89 -15.29 -3.33 -3.60
C THR A 89 -14.27 -4.46 -3.68
N ASP A 90 -13.17 -4.29 -4.41
CA ASP A 90 -12.16 -5.34 -4.58
C ASP A 90 -10.86 -5.05 -3.82
N VAL A 91 -10.36 -3.81 -3.84
CA VAL A 91 -9.02 -3.49 -3.30
C VAL A 91 -9.08 -3.09 -1.83
N PHE A 92 -9.93 -2.12 -1.49
CA PHE A 92 -10.04 -1.56 -0.14
C PHE A 92 -10.28 -2.63 0.94
N PRO A 93 -11.17 -3.63 0.75
CA PRO A 93 -11.36 -4.67 1.76
C PRO A 93 -10.10 -5.52 2.02
N LEU A 94 -9.26 -5.73 1.00
CA LEU A 94 -8.01 -6.48 1.13
C LEU A 94 -6.99 -5.72 1.98
N LEU A 95 -7.04 -4.38 1.97
CA LEU A 95 -6.15 -3.50 2.72
C LEU A 95 -6.64 -3.17 4.12
N SER A 96 -7.78 -3.72 4.56
CA SER A 96 -8.36 -3.42 5.87
C SER A 96 -7.40 -3.61 7.06
N GLY A 97 -6.50 -4.59 6.97
CA GLY A 97 -5.46 -4.82 7.99
C GLY A 97 -4.47 -3.65 8.16
N CYS A 98 -4.32 -2.80 7.14
CA CYS A 98 -3.47 -1.61 7.18
C CYS A 98 -3.96 -0.59 8.21
N ALA A 99 -5.27 -0.57 8.54
CA ALA A 99 -5.85 0.33 9.52
C ALA A 99 -5.18 0.23 10.90
N ASN A 100 -4.59 -0.92 11.25
CA ASN A 100 -3.91 -1.08 12.54
C ASN A 100 -2.69 -0.17 12.70
N CYS A 101 -2.04 0.19 11.59
CA CYS A 101 -0.80 0.99 11.59
C CYS A 101 -0.94 2.35 10.91
N HIS A 102 -1.94 2.45 10.04
CA HIS A 102 -2.20 3.63 9.23
C HIS A 102 -3.50 4.35 9.63
N SER A 103 -4.14 3.93 10.73
CA SER A 103 -5.19 4.76 11.35
C SER A 103 -4.57 5.87 12.21
N GLY A 104 -5.25 7.01 12.30
CA GLY A 104 -4.78 8.15 13.07
C GLY A 104 -3.84 9.09 12.28
N GLY A 105 -2.71 9.46 12.89
CA GLY A 105 -1.75 10.43 12.36
C GLY A 105 -0.63 9.83 11.51
N THR A 106 -0.52 8.51 11.42
CA THR A 106 0.57 7.83 10.68
C THR A 106 0.23 7.74 9.18
N PRO A 107 1.02 8.36 8.28
CA PRO A 107 0.76 8.31 6.85
C PRO A 107 1.32 7.02 6.19
N PRO A 108 0.83 6.64 4.98
CA PRO A 108 -0.38 7.14 4.34
C PRO A 108 -1.61 6.80 5.21
N LYS A 109 -2.54 7.75 5.33
CA LYS A 109 -3.69 7.58 6.22
C LYS A 109 -4.67 6.56 5.65
N PHE A 110 -5.16 5.66 6.51
CA PHE A 110 -6.18 4.67 6.20
C PHE A 110 -7.43 4.91 7.04
N SER A 111 -8.57 5.11 6.38
CA SER A 111 -9.87 5.31 7.01
C SER A 111 -10.70 4.03 6.88
N PRO A 112 -10.81 3.18 7.91
CA PRO A 112 -11.28 1.79 7.79
C PRO A 112 -12.72 1.61 7.30
N ASN A 113 -13.53 2.67 7.32
CA ASN A 113 -14.91 2.66 6.86
C ASN A 113 -15.17 3.68 5.75
N ASP A 114 -14.12 4.31 5.22
CA ASP A 114 -14.22 5.35 4.20
C ASP A 114 -13.19 5.09 3.10
N PRO A 115 -13.58 4.31 2.07
CA PRO A 115 -12.70 4.03 0.95
C PRO A 115 -12.37 5.30 0.16
N ASP A 116 -13.31 6.23 0.01
CA ASP A 116 -13.06 7.47 -0.73
C ASP A 116 -11.97 8.30 -0.06
N THR A 117 -12.04 8.49 1.26
CA THR A 117 -10.99 9.21 2.01
C THR A 117 -9.66 8.47 1.98
N THR A 118 -9.67 7.13 2.07
CA THR A 118 -8.45 6.32 1.96
C THR A 118 -7.79 6.44 0.60
N TRP A 119 -8.58 6.35 -0.48
CA TRP A 119 -8.07 6.51 -1.84
C TRP A 119 -7.42 7.88 -2.04
N LYS A 120 -8.07 8.95 -1.57
CA LYS A 120 -7.54 10.31 -1.65
C LYS A 120 -6.22 10.45 -0.91
N ALA A 121 -6.13 9.89 0.30
CA ALA A 121 -4.90 9.87 1.08
C ALA A 121 -3.79 9.09 0.37
N PHE A 122 -4.12 7.97 -0.27
CA PHE A 122 -3.15 7.20 -1.04
C PHE A 122 -2.65 7.94 -2.26
N ALA A 123 -3.55 8.54 -3.03
CA ALA A 123 -3.20 9.28 -4.24
C ALA A 123 -2.38 10.53 -3.92
N ALA A 124 -2.64 11.18 -2.79
CA ALA A 124 -1.89 12.34 -2.32
C ALA A 124 -0.55 11.98 -1.66
N PHE A 125 -0.35 10.73 -1.25
CA PHE A 125 0.86 10.31 -0.57
C PHE A 125 2.04 10.18 -1.53
N GLU A 126 3.12 10.83 -1.15
CA GLU A 126 4.42 10.74 -1.80
C GLU A 126 5.45 10.29 -0.78
N SER A 127 6.20 9.24 -1.10
CA SER A 127 7.30 8.74 -0.27
C SER A 127 8.43 9.77 -0.17
N LYS A 128 9.34 9.58 0.79
CA LYS A 128 10.53 10.44 0.98
C LYS A 128 11.36 10.61 -0.31
N VAL A 129 11.40 9.58 -1.15
CA VAL A 129 12.11 9.56 -2.44
C VAL A 129 11.25 10.02 -3.62
N LYS A 130 10.18 10.78 -3.39
CA LYS A 130 9.34 11.39 -4.43
C LYS A 130 8.59 10.39 -5.32
N ARG A 131 8.36 9.18 -4.81
CA ARG A 131 7.55 8.15 -5.48
C ARG A 131 6.15 8.09 -4.90
N ARG A 132 5.14 8.05 -5.77
CA ARG A 132 3.72 8.02 -5.40
C ARG A 132 3.30 6.66 -4.89
N LEU A 133 2.39 6.62 -3.91
CA LEU A 133 1.82 5.36 -3.44
C LEU A 133 1.00 4.68 -4.55
N ILE A 134 0.11 5.46 -5.15
CA ILE A 134 -0.65 5.14 -6.35
C ILE A 134 -0.59 6.35 -7.28
N ASP A 135 -0.63 6.12 -8.59
CA ASP A 135 -0.67 7.21 -9.56
C ASP A 135 -1.88 7.05 -10.49
N PRO A 136 -2.95 7.86 -10.32
CA PRO A 136 -4.13 7.81 -11.17
C PRO A 136 -3.87 8.16 -12.65
N CYS A 137 -2.66 8.65 -12.95
CA CYS A 137 -2.22 9.04 -14.28
C CYS A 137 -1.27 8.03 -14.93
N SER A 138 -0.92 6.93 -14.24
CA SER A 138 -0.04 5.88 -14.76
C SER A 138 -0.73 4.51 -14.70
N THR A 139 -0.51 3.71 -15.73
CA THR A 139 -0.88 2.28 -15.76
C THR A 139 0.32 1.38 -15.48
N ALA A 140 1.50 1.95 -15.24
CA ALA A 140 2.71 1.20 -14.98
C ALA A 140 2.76 0.77 -13.50
N VAL A 141 2.66 -0.54 -13.28
CA VAL A 141 2.71 -1.15 -11.94
C VAL A 141 3.98 -0.80 -11.17
N ALA A 142 5.10 -0.64 -11.86
CA ALA A 142 6.39 -0.28 -11.26
C ALA A 142 6.41 1.12 -10.64
N ASP A 143 5.50 2.01 -11.03
CA ASP A 143 5.41 3.36 -10.47
C ASP A 143 4.69 3.37 -9.11
N SER A 144 3.90 2.33 -8.81
CA SER A 144 3.14 2.24 -7.57
C SER A 144 3.98 1.67 -6.42
N VAL A 145 4.32 2.53 -5.45
CA VAL A 145 4.94 2.10 -4.19
C VAL A 145 4.02 1.13 -3.43
N LEU A 146 2.70 1.26 -3.55
CA LEU A 146 1.75 0.33 -2.92
C LEU A 146 1.99 -1.10 -3.40
N VAL A 147 2.01 -1.33 -4.71
CA VAL A 147 2.22 -2.69 -5.24
C VAL A 147 3.56 -3.24 -4.76
N GLN A 148 4.61 -2.43 -4.87
CA GLN A 148 5.94 -2.87 -4.50
C GLN A 148 5.99 -3.29 -3.04
N THR A 149 5.57 -2.41 -2.13
CA THR A 149 5.63 -2.65 -0.67
C THR A 149 4.79 -3.84 -0.23
N LEU A 150 3.71 -4.19 -0.93
CA LEU A 150 2.89 -5.37 -0.63
C LEU A 150 3.48 -6.69 -1.18
N ASP A 151 4.33 -6.61 -2.21
CA ASP A 151 4.80 -7.78 -2.96
C ASP A 151 6.13 -8.31 -2.39
N PRO A 152 6.14 -9.52 -1.79
CA PRO A 152 7.37 -10.12 -1.27
C PRO A 152 8.34 -10.55 -2.38
N THR A 153 7.91 -10.59 -3.64
CA THR A 153 8.74 -10.98 -4.78
C THR A 153 9.54 -9.83 -5.38
N VAL A 154 9.18 -8.58 -5.07
CA VAL A 154 9.95 -7.40 -5.49
C VAL A 154 11.23 -7.32 -4.65
N PRO A 155 12.40 -7.13 -5.27
CA PRO A 155 13.68 -6.97 -4.57
C PRO A 155 13.61 -5.88 -3.48
N ALA A 156 14.29 -6.11 -2.36
CA ALA A 156 14.21 -5.21 -1.20
C ALA A 156 14.73 -3.79 -1.49
N ASP A 157 15.73 -3.68 -2.35
CA ASP A 157 16.32 -2.42 -2.84
C ASP A 157 15.36 -1.63 -3.73
N GLU A 158 14.42 -2.28 -4.43
CA GLU A 158 13.40 -1.61 -5.23
C GLU A 158 12.14 -1.29 -4.42
N ARG A 159 11.78 -2.20 -3.51
CA ARG A 159 10.54 -2.15 -2.73
C ARG A 159 10.61 -1.18 -1.56
N GLY A 160 11.77 -1.09 -0.91
CA GLY A 160 11.84 -0.66 0.48
C GLY A 160 11.21 -1.67 1.45
N SER A 161 10.68 -1.17 2.56
CA SER A 161 10.09 -2.01 3.62
C SER A 161 8.86 -2.79 3.11
N LEU A 162 8.84 -4.09 3.43
CA LEU A 162 7.69 -4.95 3.15
C LEU A 162 6.54 -4.56 4.07
N MET A 163 5.36 -4.40 3.50
CA MET A 163 4.13 -4.07 4.22
C MET A 163 3.05 -5.13 4.00
N PRO A 164 2.42 -5.63 5.06
CA PRO A 164 2.91 -5.57 6.45
C PRO A 164 4.27 -6.31 6.65
N PRO A 165 5.03 -5.98 7.72
CA PRO A 165 6.38 -6.51 7.93
C PRO A 165 6.47 -8.04 7.91
N GLY A 166 7.57 -8.56 7.36
CA GLY A 166 7.92 -9.98 7.37
C GLY A 166 7.27 -10.83 6.28
N ALA A 167 5.97 -10.66 6.01
CA ALA A 167 5.24 -11.50 5.05
C ALA A 167 4.60 -10.76 3.87
N GLY A 168 4.43 -9.44 3.96
CA GLY A 168 3.73 -8.68 2.94
C GLY A 168 2.26 -9.06 2.84
N LEU A 169 1.62 -8.67 1.74
CA LEU A 169 0.22 -8.99 1.48
C LEU A 169 0.05 -9.70 0.13
N ALA A 170 0.80 -10.78 -0.04
CA ALA A 170 0.92 -11.50 -1.31
C ALA A 170 -0.42 -11.90 -1.95
N SER A 171 -1.45 -12.21 -1.15
CA SER A 171 -2.79 -12.55 -1.67
C SER A 171 -3.53 -11.35 -2.29
N ALA A 172 -3.24 -10.12 -1.84
CA ALA A 172 -3.83 -8.91 -2.38
C ALA A 172 -3.14 -8.42 -3.64
N VAL A 173 -1.84 -8.71 -3.79
CA VAL A 173 -0.97 -8.20 -4.86
C VAL A 173 -1.59 -8.37 -6.26
N PRO A 174 -2.13 -9.53 -6.68
CA PRO A 174 -2.69 -9.66 -8.04
C PRO A 174 -3.84 -8.69 -8.32
N LYS A 175 -4.71 -8.46 -7.33
CA LYS A 175 -5.87 -7.58 -7.48
C LYS A 175 -5.45 -6.12 -7.44
N VAL A 176 -4.51 -5.75 -6.57
CA VAL A 176 -3.94 -4.40 -6.50
C VAL A 176 -3.19 -4.07 -7.80
N LYS A 177 -2.40 -5.01 -8.35
CA LYS A 177 -1.73 -4.85 -9.65
C LYS A 177 -2.73 -4.59 -10.77
N GLN A 178 -3.75 -5.43 -10.89
CA GLN A 178 -4.79 -5.27 -11.91
C GLN A 178 -5.51 -3.91 -11.80
N TRP A 179 -5.76 -3.43 -10.58
CA TRP A 179 -6.34 -2.11 -10.36
C TRP A 179 -5.39 -0.96 -10.73
N VAL A 180 -4.09 -1.07 -10.42
CA VAL A 180 -3.07 -0.08 -10.83
C VAL A 180 -2.88 -0.07 -12.35
N GLU A 181 -2.95 -1.22 -13.02
CA GLU A 181 -2.93 -1.31 -14.49
C GLU A 181 -4.10 -0.57 -15.15
N CYS A 182 -5.18 -0.31 -14.41
CA CYS A 182 -6.29 0.55 -14.84
C CYS A 182 -6.12 2.03 -14.50
N GLY A 183 -4.96 2.47 -14.00
CA GLY A 183 -4.78 3.83 -13.51
C GLY A 183 -5.38 4.07 -12.12
N ALA A 184 -5.41 3.03 -11.27
CA ALA A 184 -5.82 3.11 -9.87
C ALA A 184 -7.11 3.95 -9.61
N PRO A 185 -8.22 3.73 -10.35
CA PRO A 185 -9.40 4.58 -10.26
C PRO A 185 -10.10 4.51 -8.90
N ASN A 186 -10.75 5.60 -8.49
CA ASN A 186 -11.62 5.64 -7.29
C ASN A 186 -13.06 5.20 -7.61
N ASN A 187 -13.24 3.96 -8.03
CA ASN A 187 -14.52 3.38 -8.47
C ASN A 187 -15.16 2.44 -7.45
#